data_AF-X1I421-F1
#
_entry.id   AF-X1I421-F1
#
_cell.length_a   1.000
_cell.length_b   1.000
_cell.length_c   1.000
_cell.angle_alpha   90.00
_cell.angle_beta   90.00
_cell.angle_gamma   90.00
#
_symmetry.space_group_name_H-M   'P 1'
#
loop_
_entity.id
_entity.type
_entity.pdbx_description
1 polymer ?
#
loop_
_entity_poly.entity_id
_entity_poly.type
_entity_poly.pdbx_seq_one_letter_code
_entity_poly.pdbx_strand_id
1 'polypeptide(L)' 'PSQRKLIVNFIDGEHLYGTSHSYGRYKIGFFVYPIDPKDNNDRIFVVHSAVESVRLMKIEI' A
#
# COMPACT_ATOMS: atom_id res chain seq x y z
N PRO A 1 3.06 6.44 -15.05
CA PRO A 1 3.78 5.80 -13.92
C PRO A 1 3.19 4.41 -13.62
N SER A 2 4.00 3.35 -13.67
CA SER A 2 3.52 1.99 -13.40
C SER A 2 3.10 1.86 -11.93
N GLN A 3 1.90 1.30 -11.72
CA GLN A 3 1.43 0.93 -10.38
C GLN A 3 2.34 -0.19 -9.84
N ARG A 4 2.94 0.03 -8.67
CA ARG A 4 3.78 -0.99 -8.02
C ARG A 4 2.93 -1.78 -7.04
N LYS A 5 2.96 -3.11 -7.17
CA LYS A 5 2.36 -4.02 -6.18
C LYS A 5 3.12 -3.92 -4.87
N LEU A 6 2.39 -3.83 -3.77
CA LEU A 6 2.97 -3.70 -2.45
C LEU A 6 2.09 -4.35 -1.38
N ILE A 7 2.74 -4.70 -0.28
CA ILE A 7 2.10 -5.07 0.98
C ILE A 7 2.45 -4.00 2.01
N VAL A 8 1.44 -3.46 2.67
CA VAL A 8 1.58 -2.62 3.86
C VAL A 8 1.24 -3.46 5.08
N ASN A 9 2.15 -3.56 6.03
CA ASN A 9 1.85 -4.13 7.35
C ASN A 9 1.69 -2.96 8.32
N PHE A 10 0.60 -2.98 9.09
CA PHE A 10 0.28 -1.96 10.07
C PHE A 10 0.70 -2.37 11.49
N ILE A 11 0.88 -1.39 12.36
CA ILE A 11 1.32 -1.61 13.75
C ILE A 11 0.31 -2.40 14.61
N ASP A 12 -0.94 -2.50 14.18
CA ASP A 12 -2.02 -3.27 14.82
C ASP A 12 -2.10 -4.72 14.30
N GLY A 13 -1.25 -5.09 13.33
CA GLY A 13 -1.21 -6.42 12.72
C GLY A 13 -2.04 -6.56 11.44
N GLU A 14 -2.71 -5.50 10.98
CA GLU A 14 -3.42 -5.53 9.70
C GLU A 14 -2.45 -5.59 8.51
N HIS A 15 -2.92 -6.21 7.41
CA HIS A 15 -2.15 -6.36 6.17
C HIS A 15 -2.96 -5.87 4.98
N LEU A 16 -2.50 -4.80 4.32
CA LEU A 16 -3.11 -4.28 3.12
C LEU A 16 -2.30 -4.67 1.88
N TYR A 17 -2.95 -5.42 1.00
CA TYR A 17 -2.41 -5.82 -0.29
C TYR A 17 -2.98 -4.91 -1.37
N GLY A 18 -2.11 -4.26 -2.13
CA GLY A 18 -2.59 -3.30 -3.11
C GLY A 18 -1.54 -2.86 -4.10
N THR A 19 -1.90 -1.85 -4.88
CA THR A 19 -0.96 -1.11 -5.72
C THR A 19 -0.86 0.34 -5.27
N SER A 20 0.27 0.99 -5.58
CA SER A 20 0.41 2.44 -5.41
C SER A 20 1.15 3.06 -6.59
N HIS A 21 0.74 4.28 -6.93
CA HIS A 21 1.40 5.10 -7.94
C HIS A 21 2.65 5.82 -7.41
N SER A 22 2.71 6.11 -6.12
CA SER A 22 3.85 6.79 -5.51
C SER A 22 3.92 6.50 -4.01
N TYR A 23 4.97 5.79 -3.60
CA TYR A 23 5.39 5.71 -2.22
C TYR A 23 6.50 6.74 -1.97
N GLY A 24 6.27 7.69 -1.07
CA GLY A 24 7.25 8.70 -0.67
C GLY A 24 7.45 8.71 0.83
N ARG A 25 8.68 8.42 1.29
CA ARG A 25 9.04 8.33 2.72
C ARG A 25 8.92 9.64 3.50
N TYR A 26 8.95 10.78 2.80
CA TYR A 26 8.88 12.11 3.42
C TYR A 26 7.48 12.74 3.41
N LYS A 27 6.46 12.01 2.92
CA LYS A 27 5.06 12.47 2.95
C LYS A 27 4.40 12.03 4.25
N ILE A 28 3.23 12.60 4.56
CA ILE A 28 2.37 12.15 5.68
C ILE A 28 1.82 10.74 5.43
N GLY A 29 1.61 10.41 4.15
CA GLY A 29 1.05 9.12 3.73
C GLY A 29 1.12 8.93 2.22
N PHE A 30 0.46 7.88 1.75
CA PHE A 30 0.34 7.55 0.34
C PHE A 30 -0.98 6.82 0.04
N PHE A 31 -1.42 6.88 -1.21
CA PHE A 31 -2.61 6.14 -1.64
C PHE A 31 -2.25 4.71 -2.02
N VAL A 32 -3.11 3.78 -1.60
CA VAL A 32 -3.11 2.37 -1.98
C VAL A 32 -4.46 2.03 -2.61
N TYR A 33 -4.43 1.22 -3.65
CA TYR A 33 -5.60 0.67 -4.32
C TYR A 33 -5.66 -0.82 -4.00
N PRO A 34 -6.68 -1.29 -3.28
CA PRO A 34 -6.81 -2.71 -2.95
C PRO A 34 -6.83 -3.58 -4.21
N ILE A 35 -6.24 -4.77 -4.12
CA ILE A 35 -6.24 -5.73 -5.24
C ILE A 35 -7.39 -6.73 -5.17
N ASP A 36 -8.05 -6.86 -4.01
CA ASP A 36 -9.22 -7.72 -3.86
C ASP A 36 -10.45 -7.03 -4.48
N PRO A 37 -11.05 -7.57 -5.54
CA PRO A 37 -12.23 -6.98 -6.16
C PRO A 37 -13.49 -7.03 -5.27
N LYS A 38 -13.45 -7.75 -4.15
CA LYS A 38 -14.53 -7.80 -3.14
C LYS A 38 -14.31 -6.83 -1.98
N ASP A 39 -13.18 -6.12 -1.95
CA ASP A 39 -12.93 -5.09 -0.96
C ASP A 39 -14.01 -4.01 -1.07
N ASN A 40 -14.43 -3.46 0.07
CA ASN A 40 -15.42 -2.38 0.10
C ASN A 40 -14.79 -1.00 -0.09
N ASN A 41 -13.47 -0.93 -0.25
CA ASN A 41 -12.72 0.30 -0.47
C ASN A 41 -12.19 0.39 -1.90
N ASP A 42 -12.54 1.46 -2.62
CA ASP A 42 -11.95 1.75 -3.94
C ASP A 42 -10.50 2.27 -3.83
N ARG A 43 -10.18 2.96 -2.72
CA ARG A 43 -8.90 3.61 -2.48
C ARG A 43 -8.72 3.90 -1.00
N ILE A 44 -7.53 3.62 -0.48
CA ILE A 44 -7.18 3.80 0.92
C ILE A 44 -6.02 4.80 1.01
N PHE A 45 -6.14 5.81 1.88
CA PHE A 45 -5.01 6.68 2.23
C PHE A 45 -4.31 6.13 3.46
N VAL A 46 -3.09 5.65 3.27
CA VAL A 46 -2.26 5.05 4.33
C VAL A 46 -1.41 6.13 4.98
N VAL A 47 -1.55 6.33 6.28
CA VAL A 47 -0.74 7.27 7.08
C VAL A 47 0.53 6.55 7.55
N HIS A 48 1.71 7.16 7.31
CA HIS A 48 2.98 6.51 7.64
C HIS A 48 3.15 6.18 9.12
N SER A 49 2.58 6.95 10.03
CA SER A 49 2.67 6.68 11.48
C SER A 49 1.95 5.39 11.90
N ALA A 50 1.04 4.87 11.08
CA ALA A 50 0.37 3.60 11.32
C ALA A 50 1.08 2.40 10.64
N VAL A 51 2.10 2.67 9.82
CA VAL A 51 2.80 1.65 9.03
C VAL A 51 3.96 1.08 9.82
N GLU A 52 3.98 -0.23 9.98
CA GLU A 52 5.14 -0.96 10.49
C GLU A 52 6.16 -1.18 9.37
N SER A 53 5.72 -1.65 8.20
CA SER A 53 6.62 -1.86 7.05
C SER A 53 5.90 -1.89 5.71
N VAL A 54 6.64 -1.59 4.63
CA VAL A 54 6.16 -1.69 3.25
C VAL A 54 7.08 -2.61 2.45
N ARG A 55 6.51 -3.66 1.84
CA ARG A 55 7.20 -4.56 0.92
C ARG A 55 6.75 -4.30 -0.51
N LEU A 56 7.67 -3.88 -1.37
CA LEU A 56 7.42 -3.78 -2.82
C LEU A 56 7.62 -5.16 -3.46
N MET A 57 6.62 -5.65 -4.18
CA MET A 57 6.76 -6.88 -4.97
C MET A 57 7.47 -6.53 -6.29
N LYS A 58 8.62 -7.15 -6.56
CA LYS A 58 9.21 -7.10 -7.90
C LYS A 58 8.35 -7.93 -8.84
N ILE A 59 8.08 -7.39 -10.03
CA ILE A 59 7.62 -8.22 -11.14
C ILE A 59 8.89 -8.93 -11.62
N GLU A 60 8.97 -10.25 -11.43
CA GLU A 60 9.96 -11.06 -12.13
C GLU A 60 9.58 -11.02 -13.63
N ILE A 61 10.54 -10.62 -14.46
CA ILE A 61 10.43 -10.57 -15.92
C ILE A 61 11.10 -11.82 -16.46
#